data_AF-A0A2S6TFR5-F1
#
_entry.id   AF-A0A2S6TFR5-F1
#
_cell.length_a   1.000
_cell.length_b   1.000
_cell.length_c   1.000
_cell.angle_alpha   90.00
_cell.angle_beta   90.00
_cell.angle_gamma   90.00
#
_symmetry.space_group_name_H-M   'P 1'
#
loop_
_entity.id
_entity.type
_entity.pdbx_description
1 polymer ?
#
loop_
_entity_poly.entity_id
_entity_poly.type
_entity_poly.pdbx_seq_one_letter_code
_entity_poly.pdbx_strand_id
1 'polypeptide(L)'
;PDLTEDDKQDIAEVASEQGLGGIIATNTTIERPDTLTDRQRDEAGGLSGKPLFDPSTQVLADFYKLTEGRLPLIGVGGVATGADAYAKIRAGASLVQLYTALVFEGPGLVNAINRDLAAHLERDGFANVAEVVGADHR
;
A
#
# COMPACT_ATOMS: atom_id res chain seq x y z
N PRO A 1 -7.57 1.17 7.08
CA PRO A 1 -6.30 1.66 7.67
C PRO A 1 -6.48 1.92 9.17
N ASP A 2 -7.68 2.35 9.54
CA ASP A 2 -8.08 2.68 10.92
C ASP A 2 -8.40 1.39 11.69
N LEU A 3 -7.36 0.67 12.09
CA LEU A 3 -7.43 -0.61 12.82
C LEU A 3 -6.49 -0.56 14.01
N THR A 4 -6.90 -1.20 15.11
CA THR A 4 -5.98 -1.47 16.22
C THR A 4 -5.01 -2.60 15.88
N GLU A 5 -3.98 -2.82 16.72
CA GLU A 5 -3.10 -3.98 16.58
C GLU A 5 -3.86 -5.30 16.72
N ASP A 6 -4.78 -5.37 17.69
CA ASP A 6 -5.61 -6.55 17.93
C ASP A 6 -6.51 -6.86 16.73
N ASP A 7 -7.14 -5.82 16.14
CA ASP A 7 -7.96 -6.00 14.92
C ASP A 7 -7.13 -6.60 13.77
N LYS A 8 -5.88 -6.12 13.59
CA LYS A 8 -4.99 -6.64 12.53
C LYS A 8 -4.60 -8.09 12.79
N GLN A 9 -4.31 -8.44 14.04
CA GLN A 9 -3.99 -9.81 14.45
C GLN A 9 -5.15 -10.76 14.15
N ASP A 10 -6.36 -10.41 14.60
CA ASP A 10 -7.57 -11.20 14.40
C ASP A 10 -7.86 -11.42 12.91
N ILE A 11 -7.75 -10.36 12.10
CA ILE A 11 -7.94 -10.45 10.64
C ILE A 11 -6.91 -11.39 9.99
N ALA A 12 -5.63 -11.28 10.38
CA ALA A 12 -4.57 -12.11 9.81
C ALA A 12 -4.71 -13.59 10.18
N GLU A 13 -5.13 -13.88 11.41
CA GLU A 13 -5.40 -15.24 11.88
C GLU A 13 -6.57 -15.86 11.12
N VAL A 14 -7.71 -15.17 11.06
CA VAL A 14 -8.88 -15.63 10.28
C VAL A 14 -8.54 -15.82 8.81
N ALA A 15 -7.79 -14.88 8.21
CA ALA A 15 -7.40 -14.99 6.80
C ALA A 15 -6.54 -16.24 6.52
N SER A 16 -5.67 -16.59 7.46
CA SER A 16 -4.81 -17.77 7.38
C SER A 16 -5.61 -19.06 7.61
N GLU A 17 -6.43 -19.11 8.66
CA GLU A 17 -7.24 -20.29 9.01
C GLU A 17 -8.25 -20.66 7.93
N GLN A 18 -8.86 -19.66 7.29
CA GLN A 18 -9.84 -19.86 6.24
C GLN A 18 -9.20 -20.04 4.85
N GLY A 19 -7.87 -19.93 4.74
CA GLY A 19 -7.16 -20.07 3.47
C GLY A 19 -7.57 -19.02 2.44
N LEU A 20 -7.71 -17.75 2.86
CA LEU A 20 -8.05 -16.67 1.94
C LEU A 20 -6.96 -16.49 0.87
N GLY A 21 -7.36 -16.02 -0.31
CA GLY A 21 -6.45 -15.84 -1.45
C GLY A 21 -5.56 -14.59 -1.36
N GLY A 22 -5.87 -13.65 -0.46
CA GLY A 22 -5.10 -12.43 -0.26
C GLY A 22 -5.88 -11.33 0.45
N ILE A 23 -5.19 -10.23 0.80
CA ILE A 23 -5.76 -9.04 1.43
C ILE A 23 -5.43 -7.80 0.61
N ILE A 24 -6.42 -6.90 0.45
CA ILE A 24 -6.22 -5.56 -0.09
C ILE A 24 -6.02 -4.57 1.07
N ALA A 25 -4.83 -3.98 1.16
CA ALA A 25 -4.46 -3.03 2.20
C ALA A 25 -4.04 -1.69 1.56
N THR A 26 -4.85 -0.63 1.57
CA THR A 26 -6.07 -0.41 2.37
C THR A 26 -7.21 0.31 1.63
N ASN A 27 -8.38 0.37 2.27
CA ASN A 27 -9.43 1.33 1.94
C ASN A 27 -9.04 2.76 2.40
N THR A 28 -9.91 3.73 2.17
CA THR A 28 -9.84 5.11 2.68
C THR A 28 -9.77 5.17 4.22
N THR A 29 -9.31 6.30 4.76
CA THR A 29 -9.23 6.58 6.22
C THR A 29 -10.29 7.57 6.66
N ILE A 30 -10.80 7.42 7.88
CA ILE A 30 -11.62 8.45 8.54
C ILE A 30 -10.77 9.54 9.23
N GLU A 31 -9.47 9.32 9.40
CA GLU A 31 -8.58 10.30 10.00
C GLU A 31 -8.46 11.56 9.13
N ARG A 32 -8.20 12.69 9.79
CA ARG A 32 -7.97 14.00 9.16
C ARG A 32 -6.67 14.58 9.70
N PRO A 33 -5.53 14.34 9.03
CA PRO A 33 -4.25 14.90 9.45
C PRO A 33 -4.30 16.43 9.48
N ASP A 34 -3.68 17.02 10.50
CA ASP A 34 -3.58 18.48 10.64
C ASP A 34 -2.79 19.15 9.50
N THR A 35 -2.06 18.35 8.72
CA THR A 35 -1.34 18.77 7.51
C THR A 35 -2.26 19.09 6.32
N LEU A 36 -3.56 18.76 6.40
CA LEU A 36 -4.53 19.11 5.37
C LEU A 36 -4.82 20.61 5.36
N THR A 37 -4.62 21.23 4.20
CA THR A 37 -4.78 22.68 3.99
C THR A 37 -6.01 23.06 3.18
N ASP A 38 -6.65 22.11 2.49
CA ASP A 38 -7.85 22.39 1.70
C ASP A 38 -9.04 22.75 2.60
N ARG A 39 -9.89 23.66 2.14
CA ARG A 39 -11.12 24.04 2.85
C ARG A 39 -12.09 22.88 3.09
N GLN A 40 -12.00 21.82 2.30
CA GLN A 40 -12.83 20.60 2.39
C GLN A 40 -12.24 19.57 3.36
N ARG A 41 -11.16 19.87 4.09
CA ARG A 41 -10.51 18.93 5.02
C ARG A 41 -11.45 18.36 6.09
N ASP A 42 -12.48 19.12 6.47
CA ASP A 42 -13.43 18.74 7.53
C ASP A 42 -14.66 17.99 6.98
N GLU A 43 -14.71 17.68 5.68
CA GLU A 43 -15.78 16.89 5.08
C GLU A 43 -15.81 15.47 5.66
N ALA A 44 -17.02 14.97 5.91
CA ALA A 44 -17.22 13.61 6.39
C ALA A 44 -16.91 12.56 5.31
N GLY A 45 -16.68 11.31 5.73
CA GLY A 45 -16.41 10.18 4.84
C GLY A 45 -14.94 9.79 4.77
N GLY A 46 -14.54 9.13 3.68
CA GLY A 46 -13.19 8.58 3.52
C GLY A 46 -12.20 9.55 2.85
N LEU A 47 -11.04 9.74 3.47
CA LEU A 47 -9.88 10.42 2.89
C LEU A 47 -9.00 9.41 2.13
N SER A 48 -8.51 9.82 0.97
CA SER A 48 -7.66 9.02 0.08
C SER A 48 -6.46 9.83 -0.42
N GLY A 49 -5.65 9.23 -1.30
CA GLY A 49 -4.52 9.93 -1.93
C GLY A 49 -3.29 10.06 -1.03
N LYS A 50 -2.44 11.05 -1.31
CA LYS A 50 -1.10 11.17 -0.71
C LYS A 50 -1.10 11.15 0.83
N PRO A 51 -2.05 11.79 1.56
CA PRO A 51 -2.10 11.71 3.02
C PRO A 51 -2.24 10.28 3.57
N LEU A 52 -2.79 9.37 2.77
CA LEU A 52 -2.99 7.97 3.13
C LEU A 52 -1.74 7.11 2.92
N PHE A 53 -0.71 7.60 2.21
CA PHE A 53 0.42 6.78 1.77
C PHE A 53 1.14 6.09 2.95
N ASP A 54 1.62 6.87 3.91
CA ASP A 54 2.34 6.34 5.08
C ASP A 54 1.47 5.41 5.94
N PRO A 55 0.27 5.82 6.42
CA PRO A 55 -0.54 4.95 7.28
C PRO A 55 -0.98 3.66 6.58
N SER A 56 -1.32 3.72 5.28
CA SER A 56 -1.66 2.49 4.54
C SER A 56 -0.44 1.60 4.27
N THR A 57 0.77 2.16 4.22
CA THR A 57 2.00 1.37 4.05
C THR A 57 2.38 0.67 5.35
N GLN A 58 2.17 1.34 6.49
CA GLN A 58 2.34 0.72 7.80
C GLN A 58 1.40 -0.47 7.98
N VAL A 59 0.09 -0.30 7.72
CA VAL A 59 -0.89 -1.39 7.82
C VAL A 59 -0.55 -2.57 6.90
N LEU A 60 -0.10 -2.28 5.68
CA LEU A 60 0.38 -3.31 4.74
C LEU A 60 1.58 -4.08 5.32
N ALA A 61 2.55 -3.36 5.89
CA ALA A 61 3.74 -3.95 6.50
C ALA A 61 3.39 -4.83 7.72
N ASP A 62 2.40 -4.40 8.52
CA ASP A 62 1.93 -5.17 9.67
C ASP A 62 1.26 -6.47 9.22
N PHE A 63 0.36 -6.42 8.23
CA PHE A 63 -0.24 -7.63 7.66
C PHE A 63 0.80 -8.57 7.06
N TYR A 64 1.86 -8.05 6.42
CA TYR A 64 2.93 -8.88 5.90
C TYR A 64 3.64 -9.66 7.01
N LYS A 65 3.96 -9.01 8.13
CA LYS A 65 4.56 -9.66 9.30
C LYS A 65 3.63 -10.69 9.91
N LEU A 66 2.38 -10.31 10.16
CA LEU A 66 1.37 -11.17 10.79
C LEU A 66 1.06 -12.43 9.98
N THR A 67 1.13 -12.33 8.65
CA THR A 67 0.91 -13.45 7.73
C THR A 67 2.20 -14.17 7.34
N GLU A 68 3.35 -13.75 7.89
CA GLU A 68 4.68 -14.28 7.60
C GLU A 68 4.99 -14.33 6.09
N GLY A 69 4.45 -13.37 5.34
CA GLY A 69 4.57 -13.32 3.87
C GLY A 69 3.90 -14.49 3.12
N ARG A 70 3.11 -15.33 3.79
CA ARG A 70 2.41 -16.48 3.19
C ARG A 70 1.14 -16.09 2.45
N LEU A 71 0.56 -14.93 2.80
CA LEU A 71 -0.67 -14.43 2.20
C LEU A 71 -0.36 -13.30 1.20
N PRO A 72 -0.78 -13.39 -0.08
CA PRO A 72 -0.58 -12.30 -1.04
C PRO A 72 -1.26 -11.01 -0.60
N LEU A 73 -0.52 -9.90 -0.67
CA LEU A 73 -1.04 -8.57 -0.30
C LEU A 73 -1.11 -7.66 -1.52
N ILE A 74 -2.18 -6.88 -1.62
CA ILE A 74 -2.35 -5.83 -2.62
C ILE A 74 -2.28 -4.47 -1.91
N GLY A 75 -1.24 -3.70 -2.21
CA GLY A 75 -0.97 -2.38 -1.61
C GLY A 75 -1.76 -1.26 -2.28
N VAL A 76 -2.53 -0.51 -1.49
CA VAL A 76 -3.41 0.58 -1.93
C VAL A 76 -3.32 1.73 -0.95
N GLY A 77 -3.43 2.95 -1.46
CA GLY A 77 -3.41 4.19 -0.66
C GLY A 77 -2.20 5.05 -1.00
N GLY A 78 -2.46 6.22 -1.58
CA GLY A 78 -1.47 7.27 -1.79
C GLY A 78 -0.32 6.98 -2.76
N VAL A 79 -0.39 5.90 -3.55
CA VAL A 79 0.63 5.58 -4.57
C VAL A 79 0.48 6.52 -5.76
N ALA A 80 1.53 7.31 -6.05
CA ALA A 80 1.56 8.24 -7.17
C ALA A 80 2.85 8.19 -7.99
N THR A 81 3.85 7.41 -7.58
CA THR A 81 5.16 7.30 -8.25
C THR A 81 5.65 5.85 -8.29
N GLY A 82 6.68 5.56 -9.10
CA GLY A 82 7.34 4.25 -9.07
C GLY A 82 8.05 4.01 -7.75
N ALA A 83 8.63 5.05 -7.15
CA ALA A 83 9.16 5.02 -5.79
C ALA A 83 8.09 4.62 -4.75
N ASP A 84 6.89 5.20 -4.82
CA ASP A 84 5.78 4.84 -3.90
C ASP A 84 5.36 3.37 -4.10
N ALA A 85 5.26 2.91 -5.35
CA ALA A 85 4.94 1.51 -5.66
C ALA A 85 6.04 0.56 -5.16
N TYR A 86 7.30 0.93 -5.36
CA TYR A 86 8.46 0.19 -4.89
C TYR A 86 8.46 0.06 -3.37
N ALA A 87 8.18 1.16 -2.64
CA ALA A 87 8.05 1.14 -1.18
C ALA A 87 6.92 0.22 -0.71
N LYS A 88 5.74 0.24 -1.35
CA LYS A 88 4.65 -0.72 -1.03
C LYS A 88 5.09 -2.17 -1.24
N ILE A 89 5.79 -2.45 -2.33
CA ILE A 89 6.27 -3.82 -2.64
C ILE A 89 7.27 -4.28 -1.59
N ARG A 90 8.26 -3.43 -1.26
CA ARG A 90 9.24 -3.71 -0.20
C ARG A 90 8.60 -3.93 1.17
N ALA A 91 7.52 -3.20 1.46
CA ALA A 91 6.73 -3.36 2.67
C ALA A 91 5.90 -4.66 2.69
N GLY A 92 5.71 -5.35 1.56
CA GLY A 92 5.06 -6.66 1.51
C GLY A 92 4.01 -6.85 0.42
N ALA A 93 3.68 -5.81 -0.36
CA ALA A 93 2.72 -5.95 -1.45
C ALA A 93 3.28 -6.78 -2.62
N SER A 94 2.47 -7.72 -3.12
CA SER A 94 2.71 -8.41 -4.39
C SER A 94 2.19 -7.61 -5.60
N LEU A 95 1.17 -6.76 -5.38
CA LEU A 95 0.54 -5.91 -6.39
C LEU A 95 0.21 -4.54 -5.79
N VAL A 96 0.08 -3.51 -6.62
CA VAL A 96 -0.38 -2.18 -6.19
C VAL A 96 -1.64 -1.72 -6.94
N GLN A 97 -2.54 -0.99 -6.28
CA GLN A 97 -3.70 -0.36 -6.92
C GLN A 97 -3.63 1.17 -6.86
N LEU A 98 -4.20 1.79 -7.88
CA LEU A 98 -4.24 3.24 -8.06
C LEU A 98 -5.68 3.72 -8.14
N TYR A 99 -5.97 4.84 -7.49
CA TYR A 99 -7.22 5.56 -7.68
C TYR A 99 -6.96 7.07 -7.69
N THR A 100 -6.73 7.68 -6.53
CA THR A 100 -6.66 9.15 -6.39
C THR A 100 -5.64 9.77 -7.34
N ALA A 101 -4.45 9.18 -7.47
CA ALA A 101 -3.42 9.69 -8.37
C ALA A 101 -3.83 9.67 -9.85
N LEU A 102 -4.67 8.72 -10.30
CA LEU A 102 -5.17 8.70 -11.67
C LEU A 102 -6.11 9.88 -11.96
N VAL A 103 -6.81 10.39 -10.94
CA VAL A 103 -7.68 11.58 -11.08
C VAL A 103 -6.84 12.83 -11.37
N PHE A 104 -5.65 12.94 -10.77
CA PHE A 104 -4.77 14.10 -10.93
C PHE A 104 -3.83 13.99 -12.15
N GLU A 105 -3.22 12.82 -12.35
CA GLU A 105 -2.15 12.60 -13.34
C GLU A 105 -2.66 11.97 -14.65
N GLY A 106 -3.90 11.47 -14.65
CA GLY A 106 -4.51 10.78 -15.79
C GLY A 106 -3.93 9.37 -16.03
N PRO A 107 -4.36 8.71 -17.12
CA PRO A 107 -4.03 7.31 -17.39
C PRO A 107 -2.55 7.07 -17.73
N GLY A 108 -1.82 8.11 -18.16
CA GLY A 108 -0.38 8.03 -18.45
C GLY A 108 0.48 7.68 -17.23
N LEU A 109 -0.05 7.91 -16.03
CA LEU A 109 0.59 7.59 -14.76
C LEU A 109 1.06 6.14 -14.66
N VAL A 110 0.26 5.19 -15.15
CA VAL A 110 0.59 3.75 -15.06
C VAL A 110 1.90 3.44 -15.77
N ASN A 111 2.11 4.00 -16.96
CA ASN A 111 3.35 3.81 -17.73
C ASN A 111 4.55 4.52 -17.07
N ALA A 112 4.32 5.66 -16.43
CA ALA A 112 5.35 6.37 -15.67
C ALA A 112 5.81 5.54 -14.46
N ILE A 113 4.86 5.02 -13.67
CA ILE A 113 5.12 4.17 -12.50
C ILE A 113 5.89 2.91 -12.90
N ASN A 114 5.47 2.21 -13.97
CA ASN A 114 6.14 0.97 -14.39
C ASN A 114 7.60 1.19 -14.81
N ARG A 115 7.89 2.28 -15.53
CA ARG A 115 9.26 2.64 -15.91
C ARG A 115 10.13 2.98 -14.71
N ASP A 116 9.59 3.79 -13.80
CA ASP A 116 10.30 4.24 -12.60
C ASP A 116 10.54 3.07 -11.62
N LEU A 117 9.55 2.18 -11.46
CA LEU A 117 9.69 0.94 -10.69
C LEU A 117 10.79 0.04 -11.26
N ALA A 118 10.87 -0.14 -12.58
CA ALA A 118 11.93 -0.93 -13.20
C ALA A 118 13.32 -0.33 -12.92
N ALA A 119 13.46 0.99 -12.95
CA ALA A 119 14.71 1.66 -12.61
C ALA A 119 15.10 1.45 -11.13
N HIS A 120 14.13 1.45 -10.21
CA HIS A 120 14.38 1.13 -8.80
C HIS A 120 14.84 -0.31 -8.60
N LEU A 121 14.23 -1.27 -9.29
CA LEU A 121 14.65 -2.68 -9.25
C LEU A 121 16.09 -2.85 -9.73
N GLU A 122 16.42 -2.27 -10.89
CA GLU A 122 17.77 -2.35 -11.46
C GLU A 122 18.81 -1.70 -10.55
N ARG A 123 18.52 -0.50 -10.03
CA ARG A 123 19.40 0.23 -9.12
C ARG A 123 19.72 -0.57 -7.86
N ASP A 124 18.72 -1.27 -7.31
CA ASP A 124 18.85 -2.00 -6.06
C ASP A 124 19.24 -3.48 -6.28
N GLY A 125 19.52 -3.89 -7.53
CA GLY A 125 20.10 -5.18 -7.87
C GLY A 125 19.11 -6.35 -7.93
N PHE A 126 17.82 -6.08 -8.11
CA PHE A 126 16.76 -7.09 -8.19
C PHE A 126 16.40 -7.40 -9.65
N ALA A 127 16.25 -8.69 -9.98
CA ALA A 127 15.93 -9.12 -11.34
C ALA A 127 14.44 -8.96 -11.67
N ASN A 128 13.56 -9.02 -10.67
CA ASN A 128 12.11 -8.89 -10.85
C ASN A 128 11.40 -8.46 -9.55
N VAL A 129 10.13 -8.07 -9.68
CA VAL A 129 9.30 -7.59 -8.56
C VAL A 129 9.17 -8.63 -7.44
N ALA A 130 9.10 -9.93 -7.75
CA ALA A 130 8.89 -10.98 -6.75
C ALA A 130 10.05 -11.08 -5.76
N GLU A 131 11.28 -10.73 -6.18
CA GLU A 131 12.46 -10.73 -5.31
C GLU A 131 12.39 -9.64 -4.23
N VAL A 132 11.62 -8.58 -4.47
CA VAL A 132 11.50 -7.39 -3.62
C VAL A 132 10.34 -7.47 -2.66
N VAL A 133 9.35 -8.32 -2.90
CA VAL A 133 8.18 -8.46 -2.02
C VAL A 133 8.65 -8.75 -0.60
N GLY A 134 8.33 -7.81 0.31
CA GLY A 134 8.68 -7.91 1.72
C GLY A 134 10.16 -7.71 2.06
N ALA A 135 10.97 -7.14 1.17
CA ALA A 135 12.41 -6.94 1.37
C ALA A 135 12.77 -6.16 2.65
N ASP A 136 11.86 -5.35 3.19
CA ASP A 136 12.10 -4.59 4.43
C ASP A 136 11.95 -5.42 5.71
N HIS A 137 11.53 -6.68 5.60
CA HIS A 137 11.29 -7.60 6.72
C HIS A 137 12.26 -8.79 6.78
N ARG A 138 13.29 -8.80 5.92
CA ARG A 138 14.29 -9.87 5.83
C ARG A 138 15.53 -9.60 6.68
#